data_AF-A0A084JA96-F1
#
_entry.id   AF-A0A084JA96-F1
#
_cell.length_a   1.000
_cell.length_b   1.000
_cell.length_c   1.000
_cell.angle_alpha   90.00
_cell.angle_beta   90.00
_cell.angle_gamma   90.00
#
_symmetry.space_group_name_H-M   'P 1'
#
loop_
_entity.id
_entity.type
_entity.pdbx_description
1 polymer ?
#
loop_
_entity_poly.entity_id
_entity_poly.type
_entity_poly.pdbx_seq_one_letter_code
_entity_poly.pdbx_strand_id
1 'polypeptide(L)'
;MKLGDYLWGGLLLLWAAVLVVPTTREVFMAMTQAYPYISGFFKFFVLATMGDMLGARILHGQWQKTKGLIFKAIIWGIIGMMITLAFTLYSEGVLAAQDIGRLPFHGSKFGHAFLTSAMMNITFAPFMFLFHKFCDLYIDVKYRGMKKVTINDLVKEIDFNMLIGFSMLKTIPFFWIPCHTLVFLMPPQYRVVASAFLSIALGLMMAIAKKSKKTIVNEQEVIG
;
A
#
# COMPACT_ATOMS: atom_id res chain seq x y z
N MET A 1 27.40 1.69 -2.20
CA MET A 1 26.03 2.20 -2.45
C MET A 1 25.96 2.68 -3.90
N LYS A 2 24.85 2.47 -4.60
CA LYS A 2 24.67 2.89 -6.01
C LYS A 2 23.99 4.27 -6.08
N LEU A 3 24.16 5.01 -7.17
CA LEU A 3 23.51 6.32 -7.38
C LEU A 3 21.99 6.29 -7.12
N GLY A 4 21.31 5.22 -7.56
CA GLY A 4 19.89 5.05 -7.31
C GLY A 4 19.51 4.94 -5.83
N ASP A 5 20.40 4.45 -4.97
CA ASP A 5 20.16 4.38 -3.52
C ASP A 5 20.12 5.81 -2.92
N TYR A 6 21.00 6.70 -3.39
CA TYR A 6 21.01 8.11 -2.97
C TYR A 6 19.81 8.89 -3.51
N LEU A 7 19.43 8.67 -4.78
CA LEU A 7 18.26 9.34 -5.36
C LEU A 7 16.96 8.92 -4.66
N TRP A 8 16.78 7.62 -4.42
CA TRP A 8 15.62 7.10 -3.71
C TRP A 8 15.59 7.60 -2.27
N GLY A 9 16.73 7.55 -1.56
CA GLY A 9 16.85 8.04 -0.19
C GLY A 9 16.63 9.54 -0.08
N GLY A 10 17.16 10.33 -1.02
CA GLY A 10 16.96 11.77 -1.09
C GLY A 10 15.49 12.15 -1.30
N LEU A 11 14.77 11.42 -2.15
CA LEU A 11 13.33 11.61 -2.35
C LEU A 11 12.54 11.27 -1.07
N LEU A 12 12.93 10.21 -0.35
CA LEU A 12 12.30 9.86 0.92
C LEU A 12 12.56 10.94 2.00
N LEU A 13 13.79 11.45 2.07
CA LEU A 13 14.17 12.54 2.96
C LEU A 13 13.43 13.83 2.65
N LEU A 14 13.18 14.13 1.37
CA LEU A 14 12.36 15.27 0.97
C LEU A 14 10.93 15.15 1.52
N TRP A 15 10.31 13.98 1.38
CA TRP A 15 8.99 13.74 1.97
C TRP A 15 8.98 13.86 3.50
N ALA A 16 10.02 13.36 4.17
CA ALA A 16 10.17 13.53 5.60
C ALA A 16 10.34 15.02 5.99
N ALA A 17 11.17 15.76 5.26
CA ALA A 17 11.41 17.19 5.50
C ALA A 17 10.13 18.01 5.35
N VAL A 18 9.32 17.74 4.32
CA VAL A 18 8.01 18.38 4.11
C VAL A 18 7.11 18.22 5.34
N LEU A 19 7.15 17.06 6.00
CA LEU A 19 6.33 16.77 7.18
C LEU A 19 6.93 17.25 8.51
N VAL A 20 8.26 17.43 8.60
CA VAL A 20 8.94 17.86 9.83
C VAL A 20 9.00 19.38 9.92
N VAL A 21 9.25 20.08 8.81
CA VAL A 21 9.35 21.54 8.79
C VAL A 21 7.96 22.17 8.93
N PRO A 22 7.69 23.02 9.95
CA PRO A 22 6.35 23.51 10.25
C PRO A 22 5.65 24.20 9.07
N THR A 23 6.34 25.10 8.38
CA THR A 23 5.78 25.87 7.26
C THR A 23 5.38 24.98 6.10
N THR A 24 6.24 24.03 5.70
CA THR A 24 5.91 23.10 4.61
C THR A 24 4.82 22.11 5.03
N ARG A 25 4.80 21.70 6.30
CA ARG A 25 3.77 20.83 6.85
C ARG A 25 2.41 21.50 6.81
N GLU A 26 2.30 22.77 7.19
CA GLU A 26 1.05 23.53 7.15
C GLU A 26 0.52 23.65 5.72
N VAL A 27 1.37 24.00 4.76
CA VAL A 27 1.01 24.03 3.33
C VAL A 27 0.55 22.65 2.86
N PHE A 28 1.27 21.60 3.23
CA PHE A 28 0.92 20.23 2.87
C PHE A 28 -0.43 19.79 3.47
N MET A 29 -0.73 20.18 4.71
CA MET A 29 -2.00 19.90 5.36
C MET A 29 -3.14 20.70 4.72
N ALA A 30 -2.92 21.97 4.40
CA ALA A 30 -3.90 22.80 3.70
C ALA A 30 -4.25 22.23 2.33
N MET A 31 -3.24 21.82 1.55
CA MET A 31 -3.45 21.16 0.25
C MET A 31 -4.19 19.82 0.38
N THR A 32 -3.88 19.06 1.44
CA THR A 32 -4.57 17.79 1.71
C THR A 32 -6.05 17.99 2.02
N GLN A 33 -6.40 19.08 2.71
CA GLN A 33 -7.80 19.40 3.02
C GLN A 33 -8.53 19.99 1.80
N ALA A 34 -7.89 20.89 1.06
CA ALA A 34 -8.51 21.53 -0.11
C ALA A 34 -8.70 20.55 -1.28
N TYR A 35 -7.76 19.63 -1.48
CA TYR A 35 -7.75 18.69 -2.59
C TYR A 35 -7.45 17.26 -2.12
N PRO A 36 -8.35 16.62 -1.37
CA PRO A 36 -8.08 15.34 -0.71
C PRO A 36 -7.75 14.23 -1.70
N TYR A 37 -8.52 14.10 -2.78
CA TYR A 37 -8.31 13.05 -3.78
C TYR A 37 -7.05 13.28 -4.61
N ILE A 38 -6.82 14.50 -5.09
CA ILE A 38 -5.60 14.84 -5.85
C ILE A 38 -4.36 14.62 -4.97
N SER A 39 -4.42 15.05 -3.71
CA SER A 39 -3.35 14.83 -2.74
C SER A 39 -3.13 13.34 -2.47
N GLY A 40 -4.20 12.56 -2.28
CA GLY A 40 -4.15 11.12 -2.12
C GLY A 40 -3.52 10.42 -3.32
N PHE A 41 -3.88 10.86 -4.53
CA PHE A 41 -3.28 10.39 -5.78
C PHE A 41 -1.78 10.59 -5.77
N PHE A 42 -1.28 11.81 -5.55
CA PHE A 42 0.15 12.07 -5.61
C PHE A 42 0.94 11.37 -4.50
N LYS A 43 0.38 11.27 -3.28
CA LYS A 43 1.01 10.56 -2.16
C LYS A 43 1.28 9.10 -2.52
N PHE A 44 0.28 8.38 -3.00
CA PHE A 44 0.44 6.97 -3.37
C PHE A 44 1.20 6.80 -4.68
N PHE A 45 0.96 7.65 -5.68
CA PHE A 45 1.70 7.66 -6.95
C PHE A 45 3.21 7.70 -6.71
N VAL A 46 3.69 8.47 -5.73
CA VAL A 46 5.11 8.56 -5.42
C VAL A 46 5.53 7.49 -4.43
N LEU A 47 4.94 7.45 -3.23
CA LEU A 47 5.45 6.63 -2.13
C LEU A 47 5.21 5.12 -2.33
N ALA A 48 4.08 4.72 -2.93
CA ALA A 48 3.85 3.30 -3.20
C ALA A 48 4.74 2.81 -4.36
N THR A 49 4.92 3.62 -5.41
CA THR A 49 5.94 3.36 -6.46
C THR A 49 7.34 3.24 -5.87
N MET A 50 7.71 4.10 -4.92
CA MET A 50 8.99 3.98 -4.21
C MET A 50 9.09 2.66 -3.44
N GLY A 51 8.00 2.19 -2.83
CA GLY A 51 7.92 0.88 -2.17
C GLY A 51 8.15 -0.29 -3.13
N ASP A 52 7.51 -0.28 -4.28
CA ASP A 52 7.71 -1.31 -5.32
C ASP A 52 9.16 -1.33 -5.82
N MET A 53 9.72 -0.14 -6.08
CA MET A 53 11.11 -0.01 -6.53
C MET A 53 12.09 -0.51 -5.46
N LEU A 54 11.86 -0.19 -4.18
CA LEU A 54 12.68 -0.67 -3.07
C LEU A 54 12.57 -2.20 -2.95
N GLY A 55 11.37 -2.75 -3.04
CA GLY A 55 11.15 -4.19 -2.99
C GLY A 55 11.91 -4.93 -4.10
N ALA A 56 11.85 -4.43 -5.33
CA ALA A 56 12.62 -4.95 -6.46
C ALA A 56 14.14 -4.83 -6.23
N ARG A 57 14.61 -3.69 -5.72
CA ARG A 57 16.02 -3.43 -5.42
C ARG A 57 16.59 -4.40 -4.38
N ILE A 58 15.80 -4.77 -3.38
CA ILE A 58 16.20 -5.73 -2.33
C ILE A 58 16.20 -7.16 -2.86
N LEU A 59 15.19 -7.51 -3.65
CA LEU A 59 15.06 -8.85 -4.22
C LEU A 59 16.17 -9.16 -5.24
N HIS A 60 16.54 -8.19 -6.08
CA HIS A 60 17.49 -8.39 -7.18
C HIS A 60 18.91 -7.86 -6.89
N GLY A 61 19.12 -7.14 -5.79
CA GLY A 61 20.42 -6.54 -5.46
C GLY A 61 20.84 -5.37 -6.36
N GLN A 62 19.98 -4.95 -7.29
CA GLN A 62 20.22 -3.84 -8.21
C GLN A 62 18.92 -3.14 -8.59
N TRP A 63 19.02 -1.83 -8.91
CA TRP A 63 17.90 -1.09 -9.47
C TRP A 63 17.60 -1.59 -10.88
N GLN A 64 16.36 -2.02 -11.10
CA GLN A 64 15.88 -2.54 -12.37
C GLN A 64 14.87 -1.57 -12.95
N LYS A 65 14.85 -1.43 -14.28
CA LYS A 65 13.77 -0.72 -14.96
C LYS A 65 12.52 -1.61 -14.91
N THR A 66 11.56 -1.25 -14.07
CA THR A 66 10.25 -1.90 -14.07
C THR A 66 9.51 -1.49 -15.33
N LYS A 67 9.19 -2.45 -16.20
CA LYS A 67 8.38 -2.18 -17.40
C LYS A 67 7.00 -1.67 -16.97
N GLY A 68 6.52 -0.61 -17.62
CA GLY A 68 5.24 0.00 -17.30
C GLY A 68 5.18 0.73 -15.95
N LEU A 69 6.33 1.09 -15.34
CA LEU A 69 6.40 1.75 -14.02
C LEU A 69 5.45 2.95 -13.91
N ILE A 70 5.36 3.80 -14.94
CA ILE A 70 4.47 4.97 -14.92
C ILE A 70 3.00 4.58 -14.83
N PHE A 71 2.58 3.51 -15.51
CA PHE A 71 1.21 3.01 -15.45
C PHE A 71 0.91 2.38 -14.08
N LYS A 72 1.88 1.68 -13.50
CA LYS A 72 1.78 1.17 -12.12
C LYS A 72 1.66 2.32 -11.12
N ALA A 73 2.45 3.37 -11.28
CA ALA A 73 2.37 4.58 -10.46
C ALA A 73 1.01 5.27 -10.56
N ILE A 74 0.43 5.36 -11.76
CA ILE A 74 -0.94 5.88 -11.96
C ILE A 74 -1.96 5.03 -11.20
N ILE A 75 -1.84 3.71 -11.25
CA ILE A 75 -2.74 2.79 -10.54
C ILE A 75 -2.60 2.96 -9.02
N TRP A 76 -1.38 3.13 -8.52
CA TRP A 76 -1.17 3.51 -7.13
C TRP A 76 -1.83 4.83 -6.79
N GLY A 77 -1.73 5.84 -7.65
CA GLY A 77 -2.43 7.10 -7.45
C GLY A 77 -3.96 6.91 -7.38
N ILE A 78 -4.55 6.10 -8.26
CA ILE A 78 -5.98 5.78 -8.20
C ILE A 78 -6.33 5.09 -6.88
N ILE A 79 -5.53 4.12 -6.44
CA ILE A 79 -5.68 3.47 -5.13
C ILE A 79 -5.59 4.50 -3.99
N GLY A 80 -4.71 5.49 -4.09
CA GLY A 80 -4.61 6.58 -3.12
C GLY A 80 -5.90 7.41 -3.02
N MET A 81 -6.59 7.65 -4.14
CA MET A 81 -7.92 8.28 -4.13
C MET A 81 -8.96 7.39 -3.44
N MET A 82 -8.96 6.08 -3.76
CA MET A 82 -9.88 5.12 -3.16
C MET A 82 -9.66 5.01 -1.64
N ILE A 83 -8.40 4.96 -1.19
CA ILE A 83 -8.03 4.92 0.23
C ILE A 83 -8.46 6.22 0.93
N THR A 84 -8.28 7.37 0.28
CA THR A 84 -8.75 8.65 0.82
C THR A 84 -10.24 8.64 1.10
N LEU A 85 -11.05 8.13 0.15
CA LEU A 85 -12.49 7.98 0.37
C LEU A 85 -12.80 6.93 1.45
N ALA A 86 -12.15 5.77 1.39
CA ALA A 86 -12.37 4.67 2.33
C ALA A 86 -12.11 5.12 3.77
N PHE A 87 -11.04 5.89 4.03
CA PHE A 87 -10.73 6.37 5.37
C PHE A 87 -11.88 7.20 5.96
N THR A 88 -12.52 8.05 5.17
CA THR A 88 -13.69 8.80 5.60
C THR A 88 -14.89 7.87 5.81
N LEU A 89 -15.24 7.06 4.80
CA LEU A 89 -16.42 6.19 4.85
C LEU A 89 -16.40 5.22 6.02
N TYR A 90 -15.26 4.56 6.25
CA TYR A 90 -15.13 3.58 7.33
C TYR A 90 -15.04 4.25 8.70
N SER A 91 -14.33 5.38 8.83
CA SER A 91 -14.23 6.09 10.12
C SER A 91 -15.61 6.59 10.53
N GLU A 92 -16.32 7.31 9.65
CA GLU A 92 -17.66 7.83 9.98
C GLU A 92 -18.70 6.72 10.11
N GLY A 93 -18.65 5.68 9.28
CA GLY A 93 -19.56 4.54 9.37
C GLY A 93 -19.41 3.73 10.65
N VAL A 94 -18.18 3.51 11.13
CA VAL A 94 -17.93 2.85 12.41
C VAL A 94 -18.39 3.73 13.56
N LEU A 95 -18.14 5.04 13.51
CA LEU A 95 -18.60 5.98 14.53
C LEU A 95 -20.13 5.92 14.66
N ALA A 96 -20.84 6.08 13.55
CA ALA A 96 -22.30 6.04 13.53
C ALA A 96 -22.84 4.71 14.09
N ALA A 97 -22.23 3.58 13.73
CA ALA A 97 -22.62 2.28 14.25
C ALA A 97 -22.35 2.12 15.76
N GLN A 98 -21.30 2.75 16.29
CA GLN A 98 -21.03 2.80 17.73
C GLN A 98 -22.06 3.67 18.46
N ASP A 99 -22.42 4.82 17.90
CA ASP A 99 -23.37 5.78 18.50
C ASP A 99 -24.77 5.16 18.67
N ILE A 100 -25.19 4.30 17.73
CA ILE A 100 -26.48 3.58 17.80
C ILE A 100 -26.38 2.20 18.49
N GLY A 101 -25.24 1.88 19.12
CA GLY A 101 -25.04 0.64 19.87
C GLY A 101 -24.93 -0.64 19.03
N ARG A 102 -24.65 -0.53 17.71
CA ARG A 102 -24.43 -1.68 16.82
C ARG A 102 -22.99 -2.18 16.82
N LEU A 103 -22.04 -1.33 17.21
CA LEU A 103 -20.66 -1.69 17.46
C LEU A 103 -20.25 -1.34 18.90
N PRO A 104 -19.35 -2.13 19.53
CA PRO A 104 -18.89 -1.86 20.88
C PRO A 104 -17.89 -0.69 20.93
N PHE A 105 -17.43 -0.35 22.13
CA PHE A 105 -16.39 0.66 22.38
C PHE A 105 -16.77 2.10 22.04
N HIS A 106 -18.06 2.45 22.12
CA HIS A 106 -18.51 3.85 22.01
C HIS A 106 -17.73 4.74 23.01
N GLY A 107 -17.28 5.90 22.53
CA GLY A 107 -16.42 6.83 23.29
C GLY A 107 -14.94 6.45 23.42
N SER A 108 -14.54 5.21 23.07
CA SER A 108 -13.13 4.80 23.12
C SER A 108 -12.39 5.16 21.83
N LYS A 109 -11.39 6.05 21.92
CA LYS A 109 -10.54 6.42 20.76
C LYS A 109 -9.83 5.22 20.15
N PHE A 110 -9.27 4.35 20.98
CA PHE A 110 -8.59 3.14 20.53
C PHE A 110 -9.58 2.13 19.94
N GLY A 111 -10.72 1.91 20.60
CA GLY A 111 -11.75 1.00 20.11
C GLY A 111 -12.30 1.43 18.76
N HIS A 112 -12.55 2.73 18.58
CA HIS A 112 -12.93 3.31 17.30
C HIS A 112 -11.87 3.10 16.20
N ALA A 113 -10.60 3.40 16.49
CA ALA A 113 -9.52 3.24 15.54
C ALA A 113 -9.30 1.76 15.13
N PHE A 114 -9.36 0.85 16.10
CA PHE A 114 -9.23 -0.59 15.87
C PHE A 114 -10.38 -1.13 15.03
N LEU A 115 -11.63 -0.80 15.37
CA LEU A 115 -12.79 -1.26 14.61
C LEU A 115 -12.83 -0.65 13.20
N THR A 116 -12.47 0.62 13.05
CA THR A 116 -12.34 1.26 11.73
C THR A 116 -11.30 0.54 10.88
N SER A 117 -10.13 0.26 11.47
CA SER A 117 -9.08 -0.52 10.81
C SER A 117 -9.55 -1.92 10.44
N ALA A 118 -10.18 -2.65 11.35
CA ALA A 118 -10.66 -4.01 11.12
C ALA A 118 -11.72 -4.05 10.00
N MET A 119 -12.75 -3.20 10.08
CA MET A 119 -13.83 -3.16 9.09
C MET A 119 -13.32 -2.79 7.71
N MET A 120 -12.49 -1.76 7.60
CA MET A 120 -11.89 -1.38 6.33
C MET A 120 -11.01 -2.49 5.77
N ASN A 121 -10.10 -3.06 6.57
CA ASN A 121 -9.15 -4.04 6.04
C ASN A 121 -9.78 -5.42 5.78
N ILE A 122 -10.87 -5.79 6.45
CA ILE A 122 -11.56 -7.07 6.17
C ILE A 122 -12.47 -6.95 4.94
N THR A 123 -13.06 -5.76 4.69
CA THR A 123 -14.03 -5.59 3.60
C THR A 123 -13.43 -4.92 2.37
N PHE A 124 -12.77 -3.76 2.51
CA PHE A 124 -12.21 -3.01 1.38
C PHE A 124 -10.88 -3.55 0.88
N ALA A 125 -9.95 -3.92 1.78
CA ALA A 125 -8.60 -4.31 1.37
C ALA A 125 -8.54 -5.55 0.46
N PRO A 126 -9.37 -6.62 0.63
CA PRO A 126 -9.35 -7.76 -0.30
C PRO A 126 -9.72 -7.36 -1.73
N PHE A 127 -10.76 -6.54 -1.90
CA PHE A 127 -11.14 -6.04 -3.22
C PHE A 127 -10.06 -5.12 -3.81
N MET A 128 -9.46 -4.26 -2.99
CA MET A 128 -8.36 -3.39 -3.42
C MET A 128 -7.13 -4.20 -3.86
N PHE A 129 -6.74 -5.25 -3.11
CA PHE A 129 -5.63 -6.12 -3.49
C PHE A 129 -5.89 -6.87 -4.79
N LEU A 130 -7.11 -7.37 -4.97
CA LEU A 130 -7.51 -8.02 -6.21
C LEU A 130 -7.43 -7.04 -7.39
N PHE A 131 -8.03 -5.86 -7.25
CA PHE A 131 -7.98 -4.79 -8.25
C PHE A 131 -6.54 -4.42 -8.62
N HIS A 132 -5.71 -4.15 -7.62
CA HIS A 132 -4.30 -3.84 -7.82
C HIS A 132 -3.58 -4.98 -8.56
N LYS A 133 -3.79 -6.23 -8.14
CA LYS A 133 -3.15 -7.40 -8.74
C LYS A 133 -3.54 -7.61 -10.21
N PHE A 134 -4.81 -7.43 -10.56
CA PHE A 134 -5.28 -7.49 -11.95
C PHE A 134 -4.68 -6.37 -12.79
N CYS A 135 -4.66 -5.15 -12.27
CA CYS A 135 -4.06 -3.99 -12.91
C CYS A 135 -2.57 -4.20 -13.20
N ASP A 136 -1.82 -4.66 -12.20
CA ASP A 136 -0.40 -4.97 -12.31
C ASP A 136 -0.13 -6.04 -13.35
N LEU A 137 -0.92 -7.11 -13.32
CA LEU A 137 -0.76 -8.24 -14.23
C LEU A 137 -1.11 -7.84 -15.67
N TYR A 138 -2.14 -7.02 -15.86
CA TYR A 138 -2.49 -6.48 -17.17
C TYR A 138 -1.32 -5.67 -17.77
N ILE A 139 -0.69 -4.81 -16.96
CA ILE A 139 0.50 -4.07 -17.39
C ILE A 139 1.62 -5.06 -17.73
N ASP A 140 1.95 -5.97 -16.83
CA ASP A 140 3.06 -6.91 -17.02
C ASP A 140 2.90 -7.74 -18.30
N VAL A 141 1.70 -8.28 -18.54
CA VAL A 141 1.37 -9.05 -19.74
C VAL A 141 1.48 -8.21 -21.01
N LYS A 142 0.93 -6.98 -21.01
CA LYS A 142 1.01 -6.07 -22.17
C LYS A 142 2.46 -5.72 -22.52
N TYR A 143 3.29 -5.51 -21.50
CA TYR A 143 4.73 -5.23 -21.67
C TYR A 143 5.61 -6.47 -21.97
N ARG A 144 5.04 -7.68 -21.91
CA ARG A 144 5.63 -8.91 -22.48
C ARG A 144 5.36 -9.08 -23.98
N GLY A 145 4.56 -8.19 -24.58
CA GLY A 145 4.28 -8.20 -26.04
C GLY A 145 2.95 -8.82 -26.43
N MET A 146 2.08 -9.17 -25.47
CA MET A 146 0.73 -9.62 -25.78
C MET A 146 -0.12 -8.46 -26.34
N LYS A 147 -0.57 -8.59 -27.59
CA LYS A 147 -1.36 -7.55 -28.29
C LYS A 147 -2.79 -7.42 -27.74
N LYS A 148 -3.39 -8.53 -27.33
CA LYS A 148 -4.75 -8.59 -26.77
C LYS A 148 -4.69 -9.36 -25.45
N VAL A 149 -5.17 -8.74 -24.38
CA VAL A 149 -5.21 -9.31 -23.04
C VAL A 149 -6.68 -9.48 -22.66
N THR A 150 -7.09 -10.69 -22.32
CA THR A 150 -8.45 -10.98 -21.86
C THR A 150 -8.49 -11.20 -20.35
N ILE A 151 -9.67 -11.08 -19.74
CA ILE A 151 -9.86 -11.38 -18.31
C ILE A 151 -9.47 -12.84 -18.02
N ASN A 152 -9.77 -13.77 -18.92
CA ASN A 152 -9.42 -15.18 -18.76
C ASN A 152 -7.91 -15.40 -18.70
N ASP A 153 -7.12 -14.64 -19.46
CA ASP A 153 -5.66 -14.73 -19.41
C ASP A 153 -5.13 -14.25 -18.05
N LEU A 154 -5.69 -13.15 -17.54
CA LEU A 154 -5.32 -12.61 -16.23
C LEU A 154 -5.69 -13.57 -15.09
N VAL A 155 -6.92 -14.12 -15.11
CA VAL A 155 -7.36 -15.08 -14.09
C VAL A 155 -6.46 -16.31 -14.05
N LYS A 156 -6.01 -16.80 -15.21
CA LYS A 156 -5.10 -17.95 -15.30
C LYS A 156 -3.69 -17.65 -14.78
N GLU A 157 -3.19 -16.43 -14.96
CA GLU A 157 -1.86 -16.03 -14.47
C GLU A 157 -1.84 -15.58 -12.99
N ILE A 158 -3.00 -15.32 -12.37
CA ILE A 158 -3.05 -14.97 -10.94
C ILE A 158 -2.75 -16.20 -10.07
N ASP A 159 -1.71 -16.07 -9.25
CA ASP A 159 -1.46 -16.98 -8.13
C ASP A 159 -2.42 -16.65 -6.96
N PHE A 160 -3.58 -17.31 -6.96
CA PHE A 160 -4.59 -17.16 -5.90
C PHE A 160 -4.13 -17.69 -4.54
N ASN A 161 -3.23 -18.68 -4.51
CA ASN A 161 -2.68 -19.18 -3.25
C ASN A 161 -1.83 -18.11 -2.57
N MET A 162 -1.02 -17.39 -3.33
CA MET A 162 -0.24 -16.26 -2.82
C MET A 162 -1.15 -15.08 -2.46
N LEU A 163 -2.10 -14.74 -3.32
CA LEU A 163 -3.02 -13.61 -3.10
C LEU A 163 -3.89 -13.80 -1.86
N ILE A 164 -4.57 -14.94 -1.73
CA ILE A 164 -5.48 -15.21 -0.62
C ILE A 164 -4.66 -15.65 0.61
N GLY A 165 -3.82 -16.67 0.46
CA GLY A 165 -3.14 -17.32 1.59
C GLY A 165 -2.09 -16.45 2.28
N PHE A 166 -1.35 -15.62 1.54
CA PHE A 166 -0.39 -14.69 2.14
C PHE A 166 -0.91 -13.27 2.18
N SER A 167 -1.23 -12.66 1.03
CA SER A 167 -1.54 -11.24 1.00
C SER A 167 -2.80 -10.93 1.80
N MET A 168 -3.90 -11.66 1.62
CA MET A 168 -5.10 -11.42 2.41
C MET A 168 -4.98 -12.00 3.82
N LEU A 169 -4.88 -13.33 3.97
CA LEU A 169 -5.02 -13.98 5.27
C LEU A 169 -3.87 -13.72 6.26
N LYS A 170 -2.67 -13.33 5.79
CA LYS A 170 -1.56 -13.00 6.70
C LYS A 170 -1.36 -11.49 6.82
N THR A 171 -1.26 -10.77 5.71
CA THR A 171 -0.95 -9.33 5.83
C THR A 171 -2.12 -8.52 6.38
N ILE A 172 -3.38 -8.88 6.09
CA ILE A 172 -4.52 -8.13 6.66
C ILE A 172 -4.52 -8.21 8.19
N PRO A 173 -4.56 -9.39 8.83
CA PRO A 173 -4.62 -9.47 10.29
C PRO A 173 -3.34 -9.00 10.99
N PHE A 174 -2.17 -9.37 10.46
CA PHE A 174 -0.91 -9.20 11.19
C PHE A 174 -0.14 -7.94 10.83
N PHE A 175 -0.44 -7.29 9.71
CA PHE A 175 0.24 -6.07 9.28
C PHE A 175 -0.73 -4.89 9.16
N TRP A 176 -1.76 -5.02 8.31
CA TRP A 176 -2.63 -3.89 7.98
C TRP A 176 -3.57 -3.49 9.10
N ILE A 177 -4.22 -4.43 9.80
CA ILE A 177 -5.10 -4.08 10.91
C ILE A 177 -4.32 -3.33 12.01
N PRO A 178 -3.17 -3.83 12.51
CA PRO A 178 -2.35 -3.11 13.48
C PRO A 178 -1.86 -1.75 12.97
N CYS A 179 -1.27 -1.70 11.77
CA CYS A 179 -0.72 -0.45 11.24
C CYS A 179 -1.80 0.59 10.98
N HIS A 180 -2.93 0.21 10.37
CA HIS A 180 -4.02 1.14 10.14
C HIS A 180 -4.74 1.53 11.43
N THR A 181 -4.71 0.72 12.49
CA THR A 181 -5.19 1.16 13.82
C THR A 181 -4.37 2.35 14.30
N LEU A 182 -3.03 2.29 14.19
CA LEU A 182 -2.17 3.42 14.51
C LEU A 182 -2.43 4.63 13.61
N VAL A 183 -2.70 4.40 12.32
CA VAL A 183 -3.07 5.47 11.39
C VAL A 183 -4.39 6.13 11.80
N PHE A 184 -5.42 5.39 12.19
CA PHE A 184 -6.71 5.98 12.60
C PHE A 184 -6.64 6.72 13.94
N LEU A 185 -5.63 6.44 14.78
CA LEU A 185 -5.32 7.26 15.96
C LEU A 185 -4.74 8.63 15.60
N MET A 186 -4.15 8.79 14.41
CA MET A 186 -3.62 10.07 13.94
C MET A 186 -4.74 11.03 13.51
N PRO A 187 -4.48 12.35 13.52
CA PRO A 187 -5.41 13.32 12.98
C PRO A 187 -5.70 13.03 11.49
N PRO A 188 -6.93 13.28 10.99
CA PRO A 188 -7.37 12.88 9.64
C PRO A 188 -6.42 13.30 8.51
N GLN A 189 -5.77 14.46 8.64
CA GLN A 189 -4.89 15.03 7.62
C GLN A 189 -3.61 14.22 7.41
N TYR A 190 -3.15 13.49 8.44
CA TYR A 190 -1.95 12.66 8.38
C TYR A 190 -2.23 11.24 7.90
N ARG A 191 -3.49 10.78 7.95
CA ARG A 191 -3.82 9.36 7.77
C ARG A 191 -3.38 8.85 6.39
N VAL A 192 -3.74 9.58 5.34
CA VAL A 192 -3.46 9.17 3.95
C VAL A 192 -1.96 9.14 3.66
N VAL A 193 -1.19 10.10 4.16
CA VAL A 193 0.27 10.11 3.95
C VAL A 193 0.95 9.02 4.78
N ALA A 194 0.51 8.77 6.02
CA ALA A 194 1.01 7.66 6.83
C ALA A 194 0.74 6.30 6.16
N SER A 195 -0.46 6.10 5.59
CA SER A 195 -0.78 4.91 4.82
C SER A 195 0.08 4.77 3.55
N ALA A 196 0.37 5.87 2.85
CA ALA A 196 1.27 5.85 1.70
C ALA A 196 2.72 5.45 2.08
N PHE A 197 3.20 5.83 3.26
CA PHE A 197 4.48 5.33 3.79
C PHE A 197 4.44 3.83 4.14
N LEU A 198 3.30 3.30 4.60
CA LEU A 198 3.15 1.86 4.85
C LEU A 198 3.36 1.03 3.57
N SER A 199 3.08 1.57 2.38
CA SER A 199 3.40 0.90 1.12
C SER A 199 4.90 0.65 0.92
N ILE A 200 5.77 1.53 1.43
CA ILE A 200 7.22 1.31 1.44
C ILE A 200 7.59 0.17 2.39
N ALA A 201 7.02 0.18 3.60
CA ALA A 201 7.24 -0.88 4.59
C ALA A 201 6.77 -2.25 4.08
N LEU A 202 5.63 -2.30 3.40
CA LEU A 202 5.12 -3.51 2.75
C LEU A 202 6.07 -4.02 1.66
N GLY A 203 6.54 -3.13 0.78
CA GLY A 203 7.49 -3.48 -0.28
C GLY A 203 8.79 -4.09 0.27
N LEU A 204 9.30 -3.51 1.35
CA LEU A 204 10.45 -4.03 2.10
C LEU A 204 10.15 -5.42 2.70
N MET A 205 9.04 -5.56 3.42
CA MET A 205 8.64 -6.82 4.06
C MET A 205 8.50 -7.96 3.04
N MET A 206 7.83 -7.70 1.92
CA MET A 206 7.63 -8.68 0.85
C MET A 206 8.95 -9.12 0.21
N ALA A 207 9.87 -8.18 0.00
CA ALA A 207 11.17 -8.50 -0.58
C ALA A 207 12.02 -9.38 0.35
N ILE A 208 12.02 -9.09 1.66
CA ILE A 208 12.70 -9.90 2.66
C ILE A 208 12.10 -11.31 2.71
N ALA A 209 10.77 -11.44 2.77
CA ALA A 209 10.08 -12.72 2.81
C ALA A 209 10.40 -13.60 1.58
N LYS A 210 10.40 -13.01 0.38
CA LYS A 210 10.75 -13.72 -0.86
C LYS A 210 12.23 -14.13 -0.91
N LYS A 211 13.14 -13.27 -0.46
CA LYS A 211 14.58 -13.57 -0.43
C LYS A 211 14.90 -14.72 0.53
N SER A 212 14.26 -14.74 1.71
CA SER A 212 14.38 -15.84 2.68
C SER A 212 13.89 -17.16 2.07
N LYS A 213 12.70 -17.19 1.44
CA LYS A 213 12.18 -18.38 0.77
C LYS A 213 13.12 -18.91 -0.33
N LYS A 214 13.68 -18.03 -1.16
CA LYS A 214 14.64 -18.41 -2.21
C LYS A 214 15.91 -19.05 -1.63
N THR A 215 16.39 -18.55 -0.50
CA THR A 215 17.59 -19.07 0.16
C THR A 215 17.37 -20.50 0.64
N ILE A 216 16.21 -20.76 1.28
CA ILE A 216 15.84 -22.10 1.78
C ILE A 216 15.71 -23.13 0.65
N VAL A 217 15.07 -22.76 -0.47
CA VAL A 217 14.92 -23.68 -1.61
C VAL A 217 16.27 -24.02 -2.23
N ASN A 218 17.15 -23.02 -2.41
CA ASN A 218 18.48 -23.26 -2.94
C ASN A 218 19.33 -24.14 -2.01
N GLU A 219 19.19 -24.02 -0.69
CA GLU A 219 19.87 -24.91 0.26
C GLU A 219 19.33 -26.34 0.14
N GLN A 220 18.03 -26.55 -0.01
CA GLN A 220 17.45 -27.89 -0.18
C GLN A 220 17.86 -28.58 -1.49
N GLU A 221 18.01 -27.83 -2.60
CA GLU A 221 18.51 -28.36 -3.88
C GLU A 221 20.00 -28.73 -3.85
N VAL A 222 20.79 -28.17 -2.94
CA VAL A 222 22.23 -28.49 -2.81
C VAL A 222 22.47 -29.74 -1.94
N ILE A 223 21.49 -30.14 -1.12
CA ILE A 223 21.60 -31.26 -0.17
C ILE A 223 20.87 -32.52 -0.68
N GLY A 224 20.08 -32.43 -1.76
CA GLY A 224 19.36 -33.54 -2.40
C GLY A 224 20.05 -34.04 -3.65
#